data_AF-A0A915AIX7-F1
#
_entry.id   AF-A0A915AIX7-F1
#
_cell.length_a   1.000
_cell.length_b   1.000
_cell.length_c   1.000
_cell.angle_alpha   90.00
_cell.angle_beta   90.00
_cell.angle_gamma   90.00
#
_symmetry.space_group_name_H-M   'P 1'
#
loop_
_entity.id
_entity.type
_entity.pdbx_description
1 polymer ?
#
loop_
_entity_poly.entity_id
_entity_poly.type
_entity_poly.pdbx_seq_one_letter_code
_entity_poly.pdbx_strand_id
1 'polypeptide(L)'
;MTLVDMHIFGKEARVQSPIVSRIVGLNTSQQNLRSLIVRTRPYSEKDIEDILRIRATEESVNLEADAIAILTKLAGQTSLRYAMQLISTGNVLRERRRGDQVELNRYFI
;
A
#
# COMPACT_ATOMS: atom_id res chain seq x y z
N MET A 1 16.14 -14.19 -0.62
CA MET A 1 15.37 -14.81 -1.71
C MET A 1 13.90 -14.60 -1.39
N THR A 2 13.47 -13.36 -1.58
CA THR A 2 12.13 -12.84 -1.28
C THR A 2 11.86 -11.76 -2.34
N LEU A 3 10.59 -11.55 -2.71
CA LEU A 3 10.08 -10.54 -3.66
C LEU A 3 9.83 -10.96 -5.12
N VAL A 4 9.43 -12.22 -5.37
CA VAL A 4 8.76 -12.57 -6.65
C VAL A 4 7.37 -13.19 -6.45
N ASP A 5 7.03 -13.66 -5.24
CA ASP A 5 5.75 -14.34 -4.98
C ASP A 5 4.51 -13.44 -4.91
N MET A 6 4.66 -12.11 -5.00
CA MET A 6 3.51 -11.18 -4.93
C MET A 6 2.90 -10.83 -6.29
N HIS A 7 3.41 -11.41 -7.38
CA HIS A 7 2.79 -11.33 -8.72
C HIS A 7 1.83 -12.49 -9.02
N ILE A 8 1.66 -13.44 -8.08
CA ILE A 8 0.78 -14.62 -8.22
C ILE A 8 -0.38 -14.56 -7.21
N PHE A 9 -1.02 -13.40 -7.05
CA PHE A 9 -2.31 -13.32 -6.34
C PHE A 9 -3.40 -12.70 -7.22
N GLY A 10 -3.28 -12.95 -8.54
CA GLY A 10 -4.20 -12.52 -9.60
C GLY A 10 -5.00 -13.66 -10.24
N LYS A 11 -5.16 -14.81 -9.59
CA LYS A 11 -6.16 -15.80 -9.99
C LYS A 11 -6.91 -16.30 -8.77
N GLU A 12 -8.22 -16.17 -8.84
CA GLU A 12 -9.22 -16.98 -8.15
C GLU A 12 -8.60 -18.21 -7.48
N ALA A 13 -8.25 -18.07 -6.20
CA ALA A 13 -7.84 -19.19 -5.38
C ALA A 13 -9.10 -20.00 -5.06
N ARG A 14 -9.58 -20.74 -6.06
CA ARG A 14 -10.44 -21.89 -5.86
C ARG A 14 -9.60 -22.95 -5.16
N VAL A 15 -9.35 -22.76 -3.87
CA VAL A 15 -8.72 -23.76 -3.01
C VAL A 15 -9.79 -24.84 -2.75
N GLN A 16 -10.03 -25.67 -3.76
CA GLN A 16 -10.72 -26.96 -3.64
C GLN A 16 -9.76 -28.03 -3.11
N SER A 17 -8.84 -27.67 -2.21
CA SER A 17 -8.03 -28.66 -1.50
C SER A 17 -8.81 -29.08 -0.25
N PRO A 18 -9.28 -30.34 -0.16
CA PRO A 18 -10.00 -30.84 1.01
C PRO A 18 -9.14 -30.85 2.29
N ILE A 19 -7.83 -30.65 2.17
CA ILE A 19 -6.91 -30.58 3.31
C ILE A 19 -7.00 -29.20 3.98
N VAL A 20 -7.11 -28.11 3.20
CA VAL A 20 -7.17 -26.75 3.72
C VAL A 20 -8.51 -26.49 4.41
N SER A 21 -9.62 -27.02 3.88
CA SER A 21 -10.94 -26.92 4.54
C SER A 21 -10.98 -27.62 5.90
N ARG A 22 -10.18 -28.67 6.10
CA ARG A 22 -10.10 -29.43 7.35
C ARG A 22 -9.21 -28.76 8.41
N ILE A 23 -8.13 -28.10 8.00
CA ILE A 23 -7.24 -27.36 8.91
C ILE A 23 -7.89 -26.06 9.38
N VAL A 24 -8.65 -25.37 8.53
CA VAL A 24 -9.31 -24.09 8.86
C VAL A 24 -10.64 -24.29 9.61
N GLY A 25 -11.07 -25.53 9.86
CA GLY A 25 -12.23 -25.82 10.70
C GLY A 25 -13.53 -25.18 10.17
N LEU A 26 -13.68 -25.03 8.86
CA LEU A 26 -14.93 -24.58 8.25
C LEU A 26 -15.91 -25.76 8.21
N ASN A 27 -16.41 -26.14 9.39
CA ASN A 27 -17.66 -26.86 9.46
C ASN A 27 -18.76 -25.93 8.93
N THR A 28 -19.23 -26.18 7.72
CA THR A 28 -20.48 -25.63 7.19
C THR A 28 -21.67 -26.25 7.94
N SER A 29 -21.76 -26.01 9.24
CA SER A 29 -22.92 -26.31 10.06
C SER A 29 -22.88 -25.39 11.28
N GLN A 30 -23.78 -24.41 11.29
CA GLN A 30 -24.10 -23.56 12.42
C GLN A 30 -22.99 -22.62 12.92
N GLN A 31 -22.71 -21.57 12.15
CA GLN A 31 -22.24 -20.31 12.72
C GLN A 31 -23.37 -19.30 12.60
N ASN A 32 -24.01 -18.98 13.72
CA ASN A 32 -24.96 -17.88 13.82
C ASN A 32 -24.18 -16.56 13.62
N LEU A 33 -23.98 -16.17 12.35
CA LEU A 33 -23.18 -15.00 11.95
C LEU A 33 -23.94 -13.71 12.27
N ARG A 34 -23.84 -13.22 13.51
CA ARG A 34 -24.15 -11.82 13.87
C ARG A 34 -23.07 -10.84 13.40
N SER A 35 -22.47 -11.07 12.23
CA SER A 35 -21.43 -10.21 11.66
C SER A 35 -21.68 -9.97 10.19
N LEU A 36 -21.84 -8.69 9.83
CA LEU A 36 -21.93 -8.24 8.45
C LEU A 36 -20.51 -8.10 7.88
N ILE A 37 -20.16 -8.96 6.92
CA ILE A 37 -18.89 -8.87 6.20
C ILE A 37 -19.03 -7.88 5.04
N VAL A 38 -18.37 -6.73 5.14
CA VAL A 38 -18.24 -5.76 4.03
C VAL A 38 -16.91 -5.98 3.33
N ARG A 39 -16.95 -6.28 2.02
CA ARG A 39 -15.74 -6.47 1.21
C ARG A 39 -15.16 -5.12 0.80
N THR A 40 -13.86 -4.94 1.02
CA THR A 40 -13.11 -3.82 0.47
C THR A 40 -12.51 -4.19 -0.89
N ARG A 41 -12.29 -3.18 -1.72
CA ARG A 41 -11.59 -3.33 -3.01
C ARG A 41 -10.18 -2.73 -2.89
N PRO A 42 -9.19 -3.28 -3.60
CA PRO A 42 -7.88 -2.65 -3.70
C PRO A 42 -8.02 -1.28 -4.35
N TYR A 43 -7.18 -0.33 -3.92
CA TYR A 43 -7.10 1.00 -4.52
C TYR A 43 -6.55 0.92 -5.94
N SER A 44 -7.06 1.76 -6.84
CA SER A 44 -6.45 1.98 -8.14
C SER A 44 -5.20 2.86 -8.01
N GLU A 45 -4.35 2.88 -9.03
CA GLU A 45 -3.16 3.73 -9.06
C GLU A 45 -3.51 5.22 -8.89
N LYS A 46 -4.63 5.65 -9.50
CA LYS A 46 -5.15 7.01 -9.34
C LYS A 46 -5.58 7.30 -7.90
N ASP A 47 -6.28 6.35 -7.26
CA ASP A 47 -6.68 6.52 -5.86
C ASP A 47 -5.45 6.62 -4.94
N ILE A 48 -4.40 5.84 -5.24
CA ILE A 48 -3.13 5.88 -4.50
C ILE A 48 -2.49 7.27 -4.63
N GLU A 49 -2.41 7.82 -5.84
CA GLU A 49 -1.88 9.16 -6.09
C GLU A 49 -2.65 10.24 -5.30
N ASP A 50 -3.97 10.20 -5.33
CA ASP A 50 -4.83 11.16 -4.61
C ASP A 50 -4.66 11.02 -3.09
N ILE A 51 -4.57 9.80 -2.57
CA ILE A 51 -4.31 9.56 -1.15
C ILE A 51 -2.95 10.17 -0.75
N LEU A 52 -1.90 9.97 -1.55
CA LEU A 52 -0.57 10.51 -1.27
C LEU A 52 -0.56 12.05 -1.31
N ARG A 53 -1.29 12.68 -2.23
CA ARG A 53 -1.47 14.14 -2.28
C ARG A 53 -2.16 14.69 -1.04
N ILE A 54 -3.23 14.03 -0.59
CA ILE A 54 -3.94 14.43 0.63
C ILE A 54 -3.00 14.32 1.83
N ARG A 55 -2.22 13.25 1.94
CA ARG A 55 -1.24 13.08 3.02
C ARG A 55 -0.14 14.13 3.01
N ALA A 56 0.42 14.44 1.84
CA ALA A 56 1.43 15.49 1.71
C ALA A 56 0.89 16.85 2.15
N THR A 57 -0.34 17.17 1.74
CA THR A 57 -1.03 18.40 2.16
C THR A 57 -1.26 18.44 3.67
N GLU A 58 -1.75 17.34 4.26
CA GLU A 58 -2.03 17.25 5.70
C GLU A 58 -0.76 17.37 6.55
N GLU A 59 0.34 16.75 6.12
CA GLU A 59 1.64 16.83 6.80
C GLU A 59 2.38 18.15 6.48
N SER A 60 1.77 19.05 5.70
CA SER A 60 2.39 20.32 5.25
C SER A 60 3.74 20.12 4.55
N VAL A 61 3.88 19.01 3.82
CA VAL A 61 5.07 18.64 3.07
C VAL A 61 4.88 18.99 1.61
N ASN A 62 5.75 19.86 1.09
CA ASN A 62 5.74 20.20 -0.33
C ASN A 62 6.55 19.16 -1.13
N LEU A 63 5.87 18.37 -1.94
CA LEU A 63 6.45 17.31 -2.78
C LEU A 63 6.47 17.76 -4.24
N GLU A 64 7.58 17.49 -4.94
CA GLU A 64 7.66 17.67 -6.39
C GLU A 64 6.73 16.67 -7.12
N ALA A 65 6.21 17.06 -8.29
CA ALA A 65 5.30 16.23 -9.08
C ALA A 65 5.92 14.86 -9.45
N ASP A 66 7.21 14.84 -9.79
CA ASP A 66 7.93 13.62 -10.12
C ASP A 66 8.08 12.70 -8.89
N ALA A 67 8.27 13.28 -7.69
CA ALA A 67 8.36 12.52 -6.45
C ALA A 67 7.03 11.80 -6.15
N ILE A 68 5.90 12.46 -6.38
CA ILE A 68 4.57 11.83 -6.23
C ILE A 68 4.41 10.66 -7.21
N ALA A 69 4.80 10.83 -8.48
CA ALA A 69 4.69 9.78 -9.48
C ALA A 69 5.51 8.52 -9.11
N ILE A 70 6.73 8.70 -8.60
CA ILE A 70 7.57 7.60 -8.13
C ILE A 70 6.96 6.92 -6.89
N LEU A 71 6.49 7.70 -5.92
CA LEU A 71 5.84 7.16 -4.71
C LEU A 71 4.58 6.36 -5.05
N THR A 72 3.78 6.81 -6.02
CA THR A 72 2.60 6.08 -6.51
C THR A 72 2.99 4.73 -7.11
N LYS A 73 4.01 4.71 -7.99
CA LYS A 73 4.52 3.47 -8.58
C LYS A 73 5.07 2.52 -7.51
N LEU A 74 5.83 3.05 -6.55
CA LEU A 74 6.37 2.28 -5.44
C LEU A 74 5.27 1.71 -4.54
N ALA A 75 4.23 2.48 -4.25
CA ALA A 75 3.06 2.04 -3.48
C ALA A 75 2.32 0.90 -4.18
N GLY A 76 2.20 0.94 -5.51
CA GLY A 76 1.62 -0.13 -6.32
C GLY A 76 2.45 -1.42 -6.32
N GLN A 77 3.77 -1.31 -6.23
CA GLN A 77 4.68 -2.47 -6.14
C GLN A 77 4.82 -3.04 -4.72
N THR A 78 4.58 -2.22 -3.70
CA THR A 78 4.82 -2.55 -2.29
C THR A 78 3.54 -2.46 -1.46
N SER A 79 3.37 -1.36 -0.70
CA SER A 79 2.17 -1.06 0.06
C SER A 79 2.00 0.45 0.21
N LEU A 80 0.75 0.89 0.29
CA LEU A 80 0.40 2.30 0.54
C LEU A 80 0.99 2.82 1.86
N ARG A 81 1.06 1.97 2.89
CA ARG A 81 1.66 2.32 4.19
C ARG A 81 3.14 2.68 4.06
N TYR A 82 3.88 1.92 3.25
CA TYR A 82 5.30 2.17 3.02
C TYR A 82 5.51 3.54 2.35
N ALA A 83 4.73 3.86 1.31
CA ALA A 83 4.81 5.15 0.65
C ALA A 83 4.47 6.33 1.59
N MET A 84 3.47 6.19 2.47
CA MET A 84 3.15 7.22 3.46
C MET A 84 4.31 7.46 4.44
N GLN A 85 4.98 6.41 4.91
CA GLN A 85 6.14 6.55 5.80
C GLN A 85 7.31 7.27 5.13
N LEU A 86 7.46 7.12 3.82
CA LEU A 86 8.48 7.82 3.04
C LEU A 86 8.20 9.32 2.92
N ILE A 87 6.93 9.76 2.93
CA ILE A 87 6.60 11.20 2.96
C ILE A 87 7.14 11.84 4.24
N SER A 88 6.84 11.26 5.40
CA SER A 88 7.31 11.79 6.68
C SER A 88 8.84 11.72 6.80
N THR A 89 9.45 10.62 6.34
CA THR A 89 10.93 10.47 6.35
C THR A 89 11.60 11.45 5.38
N GLY A 90 11.03 11.65 4.19
CA GLY A 90 11.48 12.61 3.19
C GLY A 90 11.45 14.04 3.73
N ASN A 91 10.41 14.40 4.50
CA ASN A 91 10.36 15.72 5.13
C ASN A 91 11.49 15.93 6.16
N VAL A 92 11.78 14.94 7.00
CA VAL A 92 12.92 15.03 7.95
C VAL A 92 14.25 15.22 7.22
N LEU A 93 14.43 14.57 6.07
CA LEU A 93 15.63 14.74 5.25
C LEU A 93 15.69 16.12 4.58
N ARG A 94 14.57 16.62 4.07
CA ARG A 94 14.43 17.97 3.52
C ARG A 94 14.80 19.02 4.57
N GLU A 95 14.26 18.91 5.79
CA GLU A 95 14.53 19.82 6.90
C GLU A 95 16.02 19.87 7.25
N ARG A 96 16.69 18.71 7.29
CA ARG A 96 18.15 18.64 7.52
C ARG A 96 18.96 19.35 6.43
N ARG A 97 18.49 19.31 5.19
CA ARG A 97 19.13 19.97 4.04
C ARG A 97 18.73 21.44 3.90
N ARG A 98 17.75 21.92 4.70
CA ARG A 98 17.13 23.25 4.57
C ARG A 98 16.57 23.50 3.16
N GLY A 99 16.05 22.44 2.52
CA GLY A 99 15.42 22.51 1.21
C GLY A 99 13.97 23.00 1.30
N ASP A 100 13.46 23.65 0.26
CA ASP A 100 12.08 24.16 0.26
C ASP A 100 11.05 23.09 -0.16
N GLN A 101 11.47 22.10 -0.95
CA GLN A 101 10.63 20.99 -1.41
C GLN A 101 11.35 19.64 -1.27
N VAL A 102 10.59 18.55 -1.22
CA VAL A 102 11.13 17.20 -1.32
C VAL A 102 11.32 16.87 -2.80
N GLU A 103 12.58 16.84 -3.20
CA GLU A 103 13.03 16.58 -4.56
C GLU A 103 13.59 15.15 -4.70
N LEU A 104 13.53 14.63 -5.93
CA LEU A 104 14.16 13.35 -6.26
C LEU A 104 15.67 13.49 -6.37
N ASN A 105 16.37 13.16 -5.28
CA ASN A 105 17.81 12.95 -5.34
C ASN A 105 18.08 11.47 -5.63
N ARG A 106 18.71 11.16 -6.78
CA ARG A 106 19.02 9.80 -7.29
C ARG A 106 19.65 8.82 -6.28
N TYR A 107 20.08 9.29 -5.12
CA TYR A 107 20.66 8.47 -4.06
C TYR A 107 19.68 8.09 -2.94
N PHE A 108 18.49 8.70 -2.82
CA PHE A 108 17.66 8.55 -1.62
C PHE A 108 16.13 8.55 -1.82
N ILE A 109 15.60 8.69 -3.04
CA ILE A 109 14.18 8.42 -3.35
C ILE A 109 14.08 7.79 -4.74
#